data_AF-A0A9E3BKE5-F1
#
_entry.id   AF-A0A9E3BKE5-F1
#
_cell.length_a   1.000
_cell.length_b   1.000
_cell.length_c   1.000
_cell.angle_alpha   90.00
_cell.angle_beta   90.00
_cell.angle_gamma   90.00
#
_symmetry.space_group_name_H-M   'P 1'
#
loop_
_entity.id
_entity.type
_entity.pdbx_description
1 polymer ?
#
loop_
_entity_poly.entity_id
_entity_poly.type
_entity_poly.pdbx_seq_one_letter_code
_entity_poly.pdbx_strand_id
1 'polypeptide(L)'
;MATRDRLPGEVAEALRRMGVLRSAEAPPAERLTGGVSSDIWRVDLPSGAVCVKRALTRLRVAADWRAPAERNLYEARWMRRAAAAAPGAAPALLGHDPETETLAMAYLPPATHKLWKPLLRDGVVDPAFAATVGRTLARIHAASAADPAVATEFPTDAILHAIRLEPYLLATAAVHPDVASPLRDLAATTART
;
A
#
# COMPACT_ATOMS: atom_id res chain seq x y z
N MET A 1 8.89 -13.36 -21.84
CA MET A 1 7.61 -12.73 -22.25
C MET A 1 6.67 -12.89 -21.07
N ALA A 2 6.30 -11.81 -20.38
CA ALA A 2 5.40 -11.92 -19.23
C ALA A 2 4.05 -12.47 -19.68
N THR A 3 3.49 -13.43 -18.94
CA THR A 3 2.19 -14.02 -19.21
C THR A 3 1.14 -12.91 -19.08
N ARG A 4 0.44 -12.59 -20.18
CA ARG A 4 -0.66 -11.63 -20.15
C ARG A 4 -1.85 -12.29 -19.48
N ASP A 5 -2.12 -11.87 -18.25
CA ASP A 5 -3.29 -12.31 -17.51
C ASP A 5 -4.50 -11.42 -17.90
N ARG A 6 -5.69 -12.02 -17.93
CA ARG A 6 -6.92 -11.25 -18.19
C ARG A 6 -7.23 -10.38 -16.97
N LEU A 7 -7.32 -9.07 -17.17
CA LEU A 7 -7.76 -8.14 -16.13
C LEU A 7 -9.18 -8.54 -15.67
N PRO A 8 -9.44 -8.67 -14.35
CA PRO A 8 -10.78 -8.97 -13.86
C PRO A 8 -11.80 -7.91 -14.30
N GLY A 9 -13.02 -8.33 -14.66
CA GLY A 9 -14.05 -7.43 -15.19
C GLY A 9 -14.38 -6.28 -14.24
N GLU A 10 -14.54 -6.60 -12.95
CA GLU A 10 -14.78 -5.63 -11.87
C GLU A 10 -13.67 -4.57 -11.74
N VAL A 11 -12.41 -4.94 -11.98
CA VAL A 11 -11.28 -4.00 -11.97
C VAL A 11 -11.32 -3.11 -13.21
N ALA A 12 -11.67 -3.66 -14.38
CA ALA A 12 -11.86 -2.86 -15.59
C ALA A 12 -13.01 -1.85 -15.44
N GLU A 13 -14.12 -2.25 -14.81
CA GLU A 13 -15.25 -1.36 -14.50
C GLU A 13 -14.87 -0.26 -13.51
N ALA A 14 -14.13 -0.59 -12.46
CA ALA A 14 -13.59 0.40 -11.53
C ALA A 14 -12.71 1.44 -12.25
N LEU A 15 -11.85 1.01 -13.17
CA LEU A 15 -11.05 1.93 -14.00
C LEU A 15 -11.90 2.83 -14.90
N ARG A 16 -13.06 2.36 -15.37
CA ARG A 16 -14.00 3.21 -16.13
C ARG A 16 -14.71 4.20 -15.22
N ARG A 17 -15.19 3.79 -14.05
CA ARG A 17 -15.77 4.71 -13.04
C ARG A 17 -14.80 5.80 -12.62
N MET A 18 -13.51 5.47 -12.49
CA MET A 18 -12.44 6.43 -12.21
C MET A 18 -12.06 7.31 -13.41
N GLY A 19 -12.56 7.06 -14.61
CA GLY A 19 -12.17 7.77 -15.84
C GLY A 19 -10.76 7.44 -16.35
N VAL A 20 -10.09 6.44 -15.77
CA VAL A 20 -8.74 5.99 -16.12
C VAL A 20 -8.76 5.15 -17.40
N LEU A 21 -9.75 4.26 -17.53
CA LEU A 21 -10.00 3.47 -18.74
C LEU A 21 -11.17 4.09 -19.51
N ARG A 22 -10.93 4.48 -20.77
CA ARG A 22 -11.96 5.04 -21.66
C ARG A 22 -12.57 4.00 -22.62
N SER A 23 -11.84 2.93 -22.92
CA SER A 23 -12.28 1.91 -23.87
C SER A 23 -13.31 0.95 -23.25
N ALA A 24 -14.23 0.46 -24.08
CA ALA A 24 -15.12 -0.65 -23.73
C ALA A 24 -14.34 -1.98 -23.64
N GLU A 25 -13.27 -2.15 -24.42
CA GLU A 25 -12.44 -3.34 -24.38
C GLU A 25 -11.47 -3.31 -23.20
N ALA A 26 -11.24 -4.49 -22.58
CA ALA A 26 -10.27 -4.62 -21.51
C ALA A 26 -8.84 -4.51 -22.09
N PRO A 27 -7.99 -3.59 -21.56
CA PRO A 27 -6.62 -3.44 -22.02
C PRO A 27 -5.76 -4.66 -21.66
N PRO A 28 -4.60 -4.85 -22.32
CA PRO A 28 -3.60 -5.80 -21.87
C PRO A 28 -3.19 -5.52 -20.42
N ALA A 29 -3.06 -6.56 -19.63
CA ALA A 29 -2.65 -6.47 -18.24
C ALA A 29 -1.69 -7.59 -17.86
N GLU A 30 -0.90 -7.32 -16.83
CA GLU A 30 0.05 -8.26 -16.24
C GLU A 30 -0.16 -8.23 -14.73
N ARG A 31 -0.38 -9.39 -14.12
CA ARG A 31 -0.48 -9.48 -12.67
C ARG A 31 0.90 -9.32 -12.04
N LEU A 32 1.03 -8.36 -11.14
CA LEU A 32 2.25 -8.14 -10.37
C LEU A 32 2.25 -9.00 -9.11
N THR A 33 3.36 -9.68 -8.86
CA THR A 33 3.53 -10.60 -7.73
C THR A 33 4.43 -10.01 -6.64
N GLY A 34 4.55 -10.72 -5.50
CA GLY A 34 5.42 -10.33 -4.38
C GLY A 34 4.69 -9.72 -3.17
N GLY A 35 3.41 -9.38 -3.30
CA GLY A 35 2.56 -8.92 -2.19
C GLY A 35 1.54 -9.98 -1.76
N VAL A 36 1.22 -10.01 -0.46
CA VAL A 36 0.23 -10.95 0.12
C VAL A 36 -1.13 -10.31 0.40
N SER A 37 -1.20 -8.98 0.46
CA SER A 37 -2.38 -8.23 0.93
C SER A 37 -3.25 -7.64 -0.17
N SER A 38 -2.80 -7.67 -1.43
CA SER A 38 -3.52 -7.05 -2.54
C SER A 38 -3.32 -7.83 -3.82
N ASP A 39 -4.34 -7.79 -4.69
CA ASP A 39 -4.16 -8.01 -6.12
C ASP A 39 -3.58 -6.74 -6.73
N ILE A 40 -2.51 -6.89 -7.50
CA ILE A 40 -1.82 -5.78 -8.14
C ILE A 40 -1.64 -6.12 -9.61
N TRP A 41 -1.94 -5.16 -10.46
CA TRP A 41 -1.92 -5.30 -11.91
C TRP A 41 -1.17 -4.12 -12.52
N ARG A 42 -0.31 -4.41 -13.47
CA ARG A 42 0.10 -3.43 -14.48
C ARG A 42 -0.95 -3.49 -15.59
N VAL A 43 -1.49 -2.34 -15.95
CA VAL A 43 -2.49 -2.21 -17.02
C VAL A 43 -1.94 -1.28 -18.10
N ASP A 44 -1.82 -1.78 -19.32
CA ASP A 44 -1.24 -1.05 -20.45
C ASP A 44 -2.32 -0.23 -21.17
N LEU A 45 -2.37 1.08 -20.90
CA LEU A 45 -3.29 2.02 -21.56
C LEU A 45 -2.59 2.73 -22.72
N PRO A 46 -3.34 3.31 -23.68
CA PRO A 46 -2.75 4.13 -24.75
C PRO A 46 -1.95 5.33 -24.23
N SER A 47 -2.30 5.88 -23.06
CA SER A 47 -1.59 6.98 -22.39
C SER A 47 -0.38 6.54 -21.58
N GLY A 48 -0.07 5.24 -21.52
CA GLY A 48 0.99 4.66 -20.71
C GLY A 48 0.49 3.66 -19.68
N ALA A 49 1.40 2.85 -19.16
CA ALA A 49 1.06 1.83 -18.16
C ALA A 49 0.69 2.46 -16.81
N VAL A 50 -0.32 1.87 -16.17
CA VAL A 50 -0.75 2.23 -14.81
C VAL A 50 -0.67 1.02 -13.88
N CYS A 51 -0.53 1.28 -12.59
CA CYS A 51 -0.59 0.26 -11.54
C CYS A 51 -1.97 0.31 -10.90
N VAL A 52 -2.63 -0.84 -10.83
CA VAL A 52 -3.95 -0.99 -10.23
C VAL A 52 -3.82 -1.94 -9.06
N LYS A 53 -4.34 -1.53 -7.90
CA LYS A 53 -4.22 -2.29 -6.67
C LYS A 53 -5.59 -2.42 -6.03
N ARG A 54 -5.96 -3.65 -5.69
CA ARG A 54 -7.19 -3.98 -4.98
C ARG A 54 -6.87 -4.72 -3.69
N ALA A 55 -7.44 -4.27 -2.58
CA ALA A 55 -7.26 -4.91 -1.29
C ALA A 55 -7.90 -6.31 -1.25
N LEU A 56 -7.25 -7.27 -0.58
CA LEU A 56 -7.85 -8.56 -0.26
C LEU A 56 -8.39 -8.55 1.17
N THR A 57 -9.53 -9.18 1.41
CA THR A 57 -10.06 -9.39 2.77
C THR A 57 -9.32 -10.50 3.50
N ARG A 58 -8.81 -11.51 2.78
CA ARG A 58 -7.92 -12.57 3.29
C ARG A 58 -6.54 -12.46 2.64
N LEU A 59 -5.50 -12.38 3.48
CA LEU A 59 -4.11 -12.30 3.02
C LEU A 59 -3.65 -13.66 2.48
N ARG A 60 -2.79 -13.63 1.46
CA ARG A 60 -2.15 -14.81 0.87
C ARG A 60 -0.96 -15.28 1.72
N VAL A 61 -1.24 -15.73 2.93
CA VAL A 61 -0.29 -16.33 3.87
C VAL A 61 -0.84 -17.68 4.37
N ALA A 62 -0.01 -18.48 5.04
CA ALA A 62 -0.41 -19.79 5.55
C ALA A 62 -1.46 -19.70 6.67
N ALA A 63 -1.32 -18.71 7.56
CA ALA A 63 -2.30 -18.43 8.61
C ALA A 63 -3.59 -17.82 8.04
N ASP A 64 -4.72 -17.97 8.73
CA ASP A 64 -5.95 -17.25 8.38
C ASP A 64 -5.87 -15.80 8.86
N TRP A 65 -5.21 -14.95 8.09
CA TRP A 65 -5.12 -13.52 8.37
C TRP A 65 -6.09 -12.72 7.51
N ARG A 66 -6.93 -11.94 8.19
CA ARG A 66 -7.96 -11.11 7.60
C ARG A 66 -7.67 -9.64 7.88
N ALA A 67 -8.00 -8.80 6.92
CA ALA A 67 -7.82 -7.36 7.02
C ALA A 67 -9.01 -6.62 6.42
N PRO A 68 -9.50 -5.53 7.06
CA PRO A 68 -10.51 -4.67 6.47
C PRO A 68 -10.03 -4.14 5.12
N ALA A 69 -10.81 -4.32 4.07
CA ALA A 69 -10.39 -3.96 2.72
C ALA A 69 -10.58 -2.47 2.40
N GLU A 70 -11.42 -1.79 3.19
CA GLU A 70 -11.50 -0.33 3.30
C GLU A 70 -10.15 0.37 3.59
N ARG A 71 -9.12 -0.37 4.02
CA ARG A 71 -7.74 0.14 4.09
C ARG A 71 -7.23 0.74 2.76
N ASN A 72 -7.80 0.32 1.63
CA ASN A 72 -7.50 0.89 0.32
C ASN A 72 -7.87 2.39 0.22
N LEU A 73 -8.96 2.80 0.88
CA LEU A 73 -9.36 4.21 0.99
C LEU A 73 -8.28 5.03 1.69
N TYR A 74 -7.77 4.53 2.81
CA TYR A 74 -6.74 5.22 3.60
C TYR A 74 -5.39 5.24 2.87
N GLU A 75 -5.09 4.25 2.04
CA GLU A 75 -3.94 4.30 1.13
C GLU A 75 -4.08 5.45 0.12
N ALA A 76 -5.24 5.58 -0.53
CA ALA A 76 -5.50 6.70 -1.44
C ALA A 76 -5.44 8.07 -0.72
N ARG A 77 -6.01 8.19 0.49
CA ARG A 77 -5.93 9.40 1.32
C ARG A 77 -4.48 9.73 1.68
N TRP A 78 -3.71 8.74 2.13
CA TRP A 78 -2.31 8.92 2.47
C TRP A 78 -1.48 9.36 1.26
N MET A 79 -1.68 8.77 0.08
CA MET A 79 -0.96 9.18 -1.14
C MET A 79 -1.21 10.65 -1.49
N ARG A 80 -2.46 11.13 -1.35
CA ARG A 80 -2.79 12.56 -1.58
C ARG A 80 -2.09 13.47 -0.57
N ARG A 81 -2.17 13.13 0.73
CA ARG A 81 -1.52 13.87 1.82
C ARG A 81 0.00 13.90 1.66
N ALA A 82 0.62 12.76 1.36
CA ALA A 82 2.05 12.62 1.13
C ALA A 82 2.51 13.42 -0.09
N ALA A 83 1.78 13.39 -1.19
CA ALA A 83 2.09 14.19 -2.39
C ALA A 83 2.00 15.70 -2.13
N ALA A 84 1.06 16.15 -1.30
CA ALA A 84 0.95 17.55 -0.90
C ALA A 84 2.12 17.99 0.00
N ALA A 85 2.53 17.15 0.95
CA ALA A 85 3.61 17.48 1.88
C ALA A 85 5.01 17.35 1.25
N ALA A 86 5.20 16.34 0.39
CA ALA A 86 6.45 16.02 -0.28
C ALA A 86 6.16 15.48 -1.70
N PRO A 87 6.06 16.35 -2.70
CA PRO A 87 5.84 15.95 -4.09
C PRO A 87 6.88 14.92 -4.55
N GLY A 88 6.42 13.83 -5.18
CA GLY A 88 7.27 12.72 -5.64
C GLY A 88 7.58 11.65 -4.57
N ALA A 89 7.12 11.81 -3.32
CA ALA A 89 7.31 10.80 -2.28
C ALA A 89 6.47 9.52 -2.46
N ALA A 90 5.41 9.59 -3.27
CA ALA A 90 4.54 8.48 -3.61
C ALA A 90 4.17 8.54 -5.11
N PRO A 91 3.78 7.41 -5.73
CA PRO A 91 3.23 7.41 -7.08
C PRO A 91 2.05 8.37 -7.21
N ALA A 92 1.87 8.98 -8.38
CA ALA A 92 0.70 9.82 -8.62
C ALA A 92 -0.57 8.95 -8.54
N LEU A 93 -1.50 9.32 -7.65
CA LEU A 93 -2.81 8.68 -7.56
C LEU A 93 -3.68 9.14 -8.73
N LEU A 94 -4.16 8.20 -9.52
CA LEU A 94 -4.99 8.45 -10.70
C LEU A 94 -6.49 8.31 -10.37
N GLY A 95 -6.83 7.46 -9.41
CA GLY A 95 -8.20 7.28 -8.96
C GLY A 95 -8.32 6.30 -7.80
N HIS A 96 -9.47 6.35 -7.13
CA HIS A 96 -9.89 5.35 -6.14
C HIS A 96 -11.38 5.09 -6.33
N ASP A 97 -11.73 3.82 -6.40
CA ASP A 97 -13.10 3.32 -6.51
C ASP A 97 -13.47 2.59 -5.20
N PRO A 98 -14.25 3.22 -4.31
CA PRO A 98 -14.58 2.63 -3.02
C PRO A 98 -15.52 1.41 -3.14
N GLU A 99 -16.26 1.29 -4.24
CA GLU A 99 -17.20 0.17 -4.46
C GLU A 99 -16.46 -1.17 -4.58
N THR A 100 -15.28 -1.17 -5.21
CA THR A 100 -14.46 -2.38 -5.41
C THR A 100 -13.15 -2.35 -4.63
N GLU A 101 -12.95 -1.35 -3.77
CA GLU A 101 -11.72 -1.15 -2.99
C GLU A 101 -10.47 -1.18 -3.88
N THR A 102 -10.61 -0.54 -5.05
CA THR A 102 -9.59 -0.48 -6.11
C THR A 102 -9.01 0.93 -6.16
N LEU A 103 -7.69 1.02 -6.17
CA LEU A 103 -6.97 2.25 -6.48
C LEU A 103 -6.15 2.10 -7.75
N ALA A 104 -6.02 3.19 -8.50
CA ALA A 104 -5.17 3.29 -9.68
C ALA A 104 -4.11 4.37 -9.43
N MET A 105 -2.86 4.06 -9.75
CA MET A 105 -1.72 4.97 -9.56
C MET A 105 -0.74 4.85 -10.74
N ALA A 106 0.19 5.80 -10.83
CA ALA A 106 1.29 5.72 -11.79
C ALA A 106 2.07 4.40 -11.63
N TYR A 107 2.34 3.72 -12.75
CA TYR A 107 3.24 2.58 -12.75
C TYR A 107 4.69 3.06 -12.66
N LEU A 108 5.46 2.48 -11.74
CA LEU A 108 6.88 2.77 -11.56
C LEU A 108 7.71 1.62 -12.13
N PRO A 109 8.36 1.78 -13.31
CA PRO A 109 9.04 0.68 -13.97
C PRO A 109 10.24 0.18 -13.14
N PRO A 110 10.39 -1.14 -12.90
CA PRO A 110 11.51 -1.70 -12.15
C PRO A 110 12.89 -1.44 -12.77
N ALA A 111 12.94 -1.06 -14.05
CA ALA A 111 14.18 -0.64 -14.70
C ALA A 111 14.77 0.63 -14.05
N THR A 112 13.91 1.58 -13.67
CA THR A 112 14.28 2.89 -13.11
C THR A 112 13.92 3.05 -11.63
N HIS A 113 13.03 2.19 -11.11
CA HIS A 113 12.55 2.22 -9.73
C HIS A 113 12.88 0.89 -9.04
N LYS A 114 14.11 0.79 -8.56
CA LYS A 114 14.59 -0.42 -7.87
C LYS A 114 13.98 -0.50 -6.47
N LEU A 115 13.61 -1.72 -6.07
CA LEU A 115 13.22 -1.99 -4.70
C LEU A 115 14.45 -1.85 -3.79
N TRP A 116 14.32 -1.11 -2.70
CA TRP A 116 15.45 -0.86 -1.79
C TRP A 116 15.85 -2.12 -1.00
N LYS A 117 14.87 -2.96 -0.62
CA LYS A 117 15.11 -4.21 0.13
C LYS A 117 16.15 -5.15 -0.51
N PRO A 118 16.04 -5.56 -1.79
CA PRO A 118 17.06 -6.40 -2.40
C PRO A 118 18.41 -5.70 -2.52
N LEU A 119 18.45 -4.39 -2.81
CA LEU A 119 19.71 -3.63 -2.83
C LEU A 119 20.43 -3.70 -1.47
N LEU A 120 19.71 -3.44 -0.37
CA LEU A 120 20.27 -3.51 0.98
C LEU A 120 20.73 -4.93 1.35
N ARG A 121 19.92 -5.95 1.03
CA ARG A 121 20.29 -7.36 1.23
C ARG A 121 21.60 -7.71 0.49
N ASP A 122 21.79 -7.15 -0.69
CA ASP A 122 22.94 -7.40 -1.55
C ASP A 122 24.12 -6.45 -1.23
N GLY A 123 24.05 -5.71 -0.12
CA GLY A 123 25.12 -4.83 0.36
C GLY A 123 25.24 -3.48 -0.36
N VAL A 124 24.29 -3.14 -1.24
CA VAL A 124 24.26 -1.87 -1.95
C VAL A 124 23.60 -0.81 -1.06
N VAL A 125 24.44 0.03 -0.43
CA VAL A 125 24.02 1.08 0.50
C VAL A 125 24.42 2.45 -0.05
N ASP A 126 23.45 3.37 -0.09
CA ASP A 126 23.65 4.78 -0.41
C ASP A 126 23.19 5.64 0.79
N PRO A 127 24.13 6.19 1.60
CA PRO A 127 23.80 7.05 2.72
C PRO A 127 23.09 8.36 2.32
N ALA A 128 23.37 8.91 1.15
CA ALA A 128 22.73 10.13 0.66
C ALA A 128 21.27 9.86 0.28
N PHE A 129 20.99 8.70 -0.31
CA PHE A 129 19.61 8.24 -0.54
C PHE A 129 18.88 8.03 0.79
N ALA A 130 19.49 7.36 1.77
CA ALA A 130 18.90 7.16 3.09
C ALA A 130 18.55 8.50 3.78
N ALA A 131 19.45 9.49 3.70
CA ALA A 131 19.20 10.83 4.22
C ALA A 131 18.04 11.53 3.49
N THR A 132 17.88 11.30 2.18
CA THR A 132 16.75 11.81 1.40
C THR A 132 15.44 11.18 1.85
N VAL A 133 15.39 9.86 2.06
CA VAL A 133 14.21 9.18 2.61
C VAL A 133 13.86 9.74 3.98
N GLY A 134 14.85 9.92 4.87
CA GLY A 134 14.63 10.50 6.20
C GLY A 134 14.03 11.91 6.16
N ARG A 135 14.57 12.80 5.31
CA ARG A 135 14.01 14.15 5.11
C ARG A 135 12.58 14.10 4.56
N THR A 136 12.30 13.22 3.61
CA THR A 136 10.96 13.06 3.03
C THR A 136 9.95 12.60 4.08
N LEU A 137 10.30 11.59 4.88
CA LEU A 137 9.45 11.12 5.98
C LEU A 137 9.20 12.24 7.00
N ALA A 138 10.25 12.96 7.41
CA ALA A 138 10.12 14.08 8.35
C ALA A 138 9.15 15.15 7.84
N ARG A 139 9.19 15.49 6.55
CA ARG A 139 8.25 16.46 5.95
C ARG A 139 6.80 15.97 5.98
N ILE A 140 6.56 14.70 5.64
CA ILE A 140 5.22 14.11 5.69
C ILE A 140 4.69 14.11 7.13
N HIS A 141 5.49 13.63 8.08
CA HIS A 141 5.10 13.58 9.48
C HIS A 141 4.86 14.98 10.07
N ALA A 142 5.72 15.95 9.78
CA ALA A 142 5.55 17.33 10.25
C ALA A 142 4.27 17.97 9.68
N ALA A 143 3.98 17.75 8.39
CA ALA A 143 2.75 18.25 7.79
C ALA A 143 1.50 17.61 8.40
N SER A 144 1.53 16.30 8.66
CA SER A 144 0.41 15.62 9.34
C SER A 144 0.23 16.07 10.78
N ALA A 145 1.31 16.25 11.54
CA ALA A 145 1.24 16.69 12.93
C ALA A 145 0.74 18.12 13.09
N ALA A 146 0.99 18.98 12.09
CA ALA A 146 0.53 20.36 12.08
C ALA A 146 -0.96 20.53 11.71
N ASP A 147 -1.64 19.47 11.25
CA ASP A 147 -3.04 19.49 10.83
C ASP A 147 -3.89 18.56 11.72
N PRO A 148 -4.59 19.12 12.73
CA PRO A 148 -5.46 18.34 13.62
C PRO A 148 -6.57 17.56 12.90
N ALA A 149 -6.99 17.97 11.70
CA ALA A 149 -8.04 17.28 10.94
C ALA A 149 -7.59 15.88 10.47
N VAL A 150 -6.28 15.64 10.39
CA VAL A 150 -5.73 14.34 9.98
C VAL A 150 -6.20 13.22 10.92
N ALA A 151 -6.31 13.46 12.22
CA ALA A 151 -6.80 12.44 13.15
C ALA A 151 -8.23 11.98 12.79
N THR A 152 -9.12 12.93 12.47
CA THR A 152 -10.51 12.64 12.06
C THR A 152 -10.58 12.01 10.66
N GLU A 153 -9.63 12.30 9.77
CA GLU A 153 -9.56 11.69 8.44
C GLU A 153 -9.03 10.25 8.43
N PHE A 154 -8.32 9.85 9.49
CA PHE A 154 -7.68 8.53 9.59
C PHE A 154 -8.07 7.78 10.89
N PRO A 155 -9.38 7.52 11.14
CA PRO A 155 -9.82 6.67 12.26
C PRO A 155 -9.50 5.19 11.97
N THR A 156 -8.21 4.85 12.01
CA THR A 156 -7.65 3.62 11.44
C THR A 156 -7.18 2.63 12.49
N ASP A 157 -7.54 2.82 13.77
CA ASP A 157 -7.11 2.00 14.90
C ASP A 157 -7.43 0.50 14.70
N ALA A 158 -8.64 0.20 14.20
CA ALA A 158 -9.04 -1.18 13.89
C ALA A 158 -8.18 -1.80 12.77
N ILE A 159 -7.83 -0.99 11.76
CA ILE A 159 -6.95 -1.42 10.67
C ILE A 159 -5.52 -1.63 11.20
N LEU A 160 -5.00 -0.69 11.99
CA LEU A 160 -3.69 -0.77 12.63
C LEU A 160 -3.58 -2.06 13.46
N HIS A 161 -4.59 -2.35 14.29
CA HIS A 161 -4.62 -3.58 15.05
C HIS A 161 -4.57 -4.82 14.15
N ALA A 162 -5.50 -4.92 13.19
CA ALA A 162 -5.64 -6.09 12.31
C ALA A 162 -4.41 -6.35 11.42
N ILE A 163 -3.66 -5.32 11.02
CA ILE A 163 -2.56 -5.47 10.05
C ILE A 163 -1.15 -5.21 10.60
N ARG A 164 -1.05 -4.70 11.84
CA ARG A 164 0.23 -4.42 12.52
C ARG A 164 0.32 -5.08 13.90
N LEU A 165 -0.62 -4.80 14.80
CA LEU A 165 -0.46 -5.26 16.18
C LEU A 165 -0.70 -6.76 16.31
N GLU A 166 -1.80 -7.25 15.76
CA GLU A 166 -2.15 -8.67 15.83
C GLU A 166 -1.11 -9.56 15.10
N PRO A 167 -0.78 -9.32 13.80
CA PRO A 167 0.04 -10.27 13.05
C PRO A 167 1.51 -10.28 13.46
N TYR A 168 2.04 -9.15 13.97
CA TYR A 168 3.46 -9.04 14.31
C TYR A 168 3.73 -9.20 15.80
N LEU A 169 2.88 -8.66 16.68
CA LEU A 169 3.15 -8.67 18.13
C LEU A 169 2.35 -9.77 18.83
N LEU A 170 1.03 -9.81 18.67
CA LEU A 170 0.18 -10.74 19.41
C LEU A 170 0.34 -12.19 18.92
N ALA A 171 0.42 -12.40 17.61
CA ALA A 171 0.69 -13.72 17.04
C ALA A 171 2.07 -14.25 17.47
N THR A 172 3.10 -13.40 17.46
CA THR A 172 4.45 -13.76 17.95
C THR A 172 4.42 -14.09 19.45
N ALA A 173 3.72 -13.29 20.26
CA ALA A 173 3.56 -13.55 21.69
C ALA A 173 2.82 -14.86 22.00
N ALA A 174 1.93 -15.32 21.11
CA ALA A 174 1.26 -16.61 21.27
C ALA A 174 2.20 -17.80 21.01
N VAL A 175 3.18 -17.64 20.12
CA VAL A 175 4.15 -18.68 19.75
C VAL A 175 5.38 -18.69 20.69
N HIS A 176 5.74 -17.54 21.27
CA HIS A 176 6.93 -17.36 22.10
C HIS A 176 6.57 -16.91 23.53
N PRO A 177 6.24 -17.85 24.44
CA PRO A 177 5.80 -17.53 25.80
C PRO A 177 6.82 -16.76 26.63
N ASP A 178 8.11 -16.96 26.38
CA ASP A 178 9.25 -16.32 27.05
C ASP A 178 9.31 -14.80 26.83
N VAL A 179 8.79 -14.30 25.71
CA VAL A 179 8.72 -12.87 25.37
C VAL A 179 7.28 -12.35 25.23
N ALA A 180 6.28 -13.14 25.64
CA ALA A 180 4.88 -12.82 25.40
C ALA A 180 4.42 -11.54 26.13
N SER A 181 4.83 -11.35 27.39
CA SER A 181 4.47 -10.16 28.17
C SER A 181 4.95 -8.86 27.52
N PRO A 182 6.27 -8.66 27.25
CA PRO A 182 6.73 -7.41 26.66
C PRO A 182 6.13 -7.13 25.28
N LEU A 183 5.83 -8.16 24.48
CA LEU A 183 5.17 -7.98 23.18
C LEU A 183 3.71 -7.53 23.32
N ARG A 184 2.96 -8.06 24.29
CA ARG A 184 1.59 -7.62 24.58
C ARG A 184 1.57 -6.20 25.14
N ASP A 185 2.51 -5.86 26.01
CA ASP A 185 2.65 -4.51 26.57
C ASP A 185 2.99 -3.48 25.49
N LEU A 186 3.88 -3.85 24.56
CA LEU A 186 4.21 -3.04 23.39
C LEU A 186 2.98 -2.84 22.48
N ALA A 187 2.22 -3.91 22.21
CA ALA A 187 1.00 -3.81 21.41
C ALA A 187 -0.03 -2.90 22.07
N ALA A 188 -0.28 -3.06 23.37
CA ALA A 188 -1.22 -2.25 24.12
C ALA A 188 -0.81 -0.77 24.18
N THR A 189 0.49 -0.50 24.32
CA THR A 189 1.03 0.88 24.32
C THR A 189 0.87 1.53 22.95
N THR A 190 1.23 0.81 21.89
CA THR A 190 1.13 1.31 20.51
C THR A 190 -0.32 1.56 20.09
N ALA A 191 -1.29 0.80 20.62
CA ALA A 191 -2.71 1.00 20.33
C ALA A 191 -3.31 2.29 20.93
N ARG A 192 -2.58 3.01 21.79
CA ARG A 192 -3.06 4.22 22.47
C ARG A 192 -2.40 5.52 22.00
N THR A 193 -1.48 5.44 21.03
CA THR A 193 -0.77 6.59 20.46
C THR A 193 -1.45 7.06 19.19
#